data_AF-A0A4Y2K455-F1
#
_entry.id   AF-A0A4Y2K455-F1
#
_cell.length_a   1.000
_cell.length_b   1.000
_cell.length_c   1.000
_cell.angle_alpha   90.00
_cell.angle_beta   90.00
_cell.angle_gamma   90.00
#
_symmetry.space_group_name_H-M   'P 1'
#
loop_
_entity.id
_entity.type
_entity.pdbx_description
1 polymer ?
#
loop_
_entity_poly.entity_id
_entity_poly.type
_entity_poly.pdbx_seq_one_letter_code
_entity_poly.pdbx_strand_id
1 'polypeptide(L)'
;RKFKLPKIELKKFDGDAINYLTFWSQFRKIHEDSSIPNEDKFQYLLQAVVPKSKAVRVVESFLATADNYQKAISQLQERFGRNDLLVQIYVRDLLSMVMKNAATGRSKTDLPAFYDELEAKIRALESLGRTQEKYGDFLSPLVESCLPEEVLVAWERSRNHSFTGLKNPEL
;
A
#
# COMPACT_ATOMS: atom_id res chain seq x y z
N ARG A 1 27.21 18.10 16.03
CA ARG A 1 25.99 18.21 16.86
C ARG A 1 25.30 16.85 16.87
N LYS A 2 25.16 16.18 18.03
CA LYS A 2 24.30 14.97 18.15
C LYS A 2 22.85 15.44 18.29
N PHE A 3 22.00 15.16 17.31
CA PHE A 3 20.57 15.43 17.41
C PHE A 3 19.95 14.45 18.42
N LYS A 4 19.27 14.96 19.46
CA LYS A 4 18.43 14.13 20.33
C LYS A 4 17.10 13.91 19.62
N LEU A 5 17.02 12.84 18.84
CA LEU A 5 15.78 12.42 18.18
C LEU A 5 14.92 11.60 19.16
N PRO A 6 13.58 11.61 19.02
CA PRO A 6 12.70 10.70 19.75
C PRO A 6 13.13 9.25 19.55
N LYS A 7 12.94 8.40 20.57
CA LYS A 7 13.12 6.97 20.42
C LYS A 7 12.11 6.44 19.41
N ILE A 8 12.58 5.73 18.41
CA ILE A 8 11.70 5.05 17.44
C ILE A 8 11.07 3.88 18.18
N GLU A 9 9.75 3.91 18.33
CA GLU A 9 8.99 2.78 18.85
C GLU A 9 8.69 1.78 17.75
N LEU A 10 8.81 0.50 18.08
CA LEU A 10 8.51 -0.57 17.15
C LEU A 10 7.00 -0.59 16.86
N LYS A 11 6.63 -0.42 15.59
CA LYS A 11 5.23 -0.50 15.17
C LYS A 11 4.62 -1.84 15.55
N LYS A 12 3.43 -1.78 16.17
CA LYS A 12 2.66 -2.98 16.51
C LYS A 12 1.95 -3.53 15.28
N PHE A 13 1.83 -4.85 15.22
CA PHE A 13 1.21 -5.59 14.13
C PHE A 13 0.06 -6.48 14.62
N ASP A 14 -1.11 -6.31 14.02
CA ASP A 14 -2.35 -7.01 14.35
C ASP A 14 -2.68 -8.19 13.41
N GLY A 15 -1.94 -8.32 12.31
CA GLY A 15 -2.24 -9.32 11.28
C GLY A 15 -3.13 -8.81 10.15
N ASP A 16 -3.30 -7.49 10.01
CA ASP A 16 -3.86 -6.91 8.80
C ASP A 16 -2.80 -6.85 7.70
N ALA A 17 -3.09 -7.44 6.54
CA ALA A 17 -2.19 -7.45 5.39
C ALA A 17 -1.78 -6.03 4.97
N ILE A 18 -2.69 -5.04 5.02
CA ILE A 18 -2.39 -3.64 4.65
C ILE A 18 -1.29 -3.06 5.53
N ASN A 19 -1.29 -3.42 6.82
CA ASN A 19 -0.31 -2.93 7.79
C ASN A 19 1.02 -3.70 7.74
N TYR A 20 1.04 -4.87 7.08
CA TYR A 20 2.17 -5.78 7.11
C TYR A 20 3.45 -5.15 6.54
N LEU A 21 3.39 -4.50 5.37
CA LEU A 21 4.60 -3.91 4.76
C LEU A 21 5.22 -2.83 5.64
N THR A 22 4.38 -1.99 6.24
CA THR A 22 4.83 -0.95 7.15
C THR A 22 5.48 -1.56 8.38
N PHE A 23 4.86 -2.56 8.98
CA PHE A 23 5.43 -3.31 10.10
C PHE A 23 6.78 -3.95 9.72
N TRP A 24 6.82 -4.71 8.62
CA TRP A 24 8.00 -5.44 8.19
C TRP A 24 9.16 -4.50 7.88
N SER A 25 8.90 -3.33 7.27
CA SER A 25 9.95 -2.33 6.98
C SER A 25 10.72 -1.87 8.24
N GLN A 26 10.05 -1.83 9.39
CA GLN A 26 10.66 -1.47 10.67
C GLN A 26 11.28 -2.69 11.35
N PHE A 27 10.52 -3.79 11.41
CA PHE A 27 10.94 -5.01 12.11
C PHE A 27 12.12 -5.70 11.41
N ARG A 28 12.23 -5.57 10.08
CA ARG A 28 13.32 -6.11 9.27
C ARG A 28 14.69 -5.71 9.81
N LYS A 29 14.84 -4.48 10.32
CA LYS A 29 16.11 -4.01 10.90
C LYS A 29 16.54 -4.86 12.09
N ILE A 30 15.59 -5.26 12.94
CA ILE A 30 15.84 -6.17 14.07
C ILE A 30 16.12 -7.58 13.53
N HIS A 31 15.35 -8.03 12.54
CA HIS A 31 15.51 -9.37 11.95
C HIS A 31 16.90 -9.57 11.30
N GLU A 32 17.37 -8.60 10.53
CA GLU A 32 18.63 -8.63 9.78
C GLU A 32 19.86 -8.30 10.65
N ASP A 33 19.68 -7.75 11.86
CA ASP A 33 20.78 -7.44 12.77
C ASP A 33 21.40 -8.72 13.36
N SER A 34 22.61 -9.06 12.91
CA SER A 34 23.33 -10.26 13.37
C SER A 34 23.86 -10.14 14.80
N SER A 35 23.88 -8.94 15.40
CA SER A 35 24.34 -8.73 16.77
C SER A 35 23.29 -9.10 17.82
N ILE A 36 22.01 -9.23 17.42
CA ILE A 36 20.91 -9.60 18.31
C ILE A 36 20.71 -11.12 18.23
N PRO A 37 20.79 -11.85 19.36
CA PRO A 37 20.46 -13.28 19.41
C PRO A 37 19.01 -13.55 18.97
N ASN A 38 18.76 -14.71 18.37
CA ASN A 38 17.41 -15.09 17.90
C ASN A 38 16.38 -15.14 19.04
N GLU A 39 16.78 -15.50 20.25
CA GLU A 39 15.91 -15.49 21.42
C GLU A 39 15.41 -14.07 21.74
N ASP A 40 16.32 -13.09 21.75
CA ASP A 40 15.96 -11.67 21.95
C ASP A 40 15.12 -11.13 20.79
N LYS A 41 15.44 -11.51 19.54
CA LYS A 41 14.60 -11.16 18.38
C LYS A 41 13.19 -11.70 18.51
N PHE A 42 13.01 -12.89 19.09
CA PHE A 42 11.71 -13.45 19.37
C PHE A 42 10.98 -12.62 20.43
N GLN A 43 11.65 -12.23 21.52
CA GLN A 43 11.05 -11.34 22.52
C GLN A 43 10.60 -10.01 21.92
N TYR A 44 11.40 -9.42 21.03
CA TYR A 44 10.99 -8.25 20.27
C TYR A 44 9.78 -8.53 19.37
N LEU A 45 9.73 -9.69 18.70
CA LEU A 45 8.59 -10.08 17.87
C LEU A 45 7.29 -10.19 18.69
N LEU A 46 7.33 -10.82 19.86
CA LEU A 46 6.20 -10.93 20.78
C LEU A 46 5.71 -9.55 21.23
N GLN A 47 6.64 -8.65 21.55
CA GLN A 47 6.29 -7.27 21.87
C GLN A 47 5.72 -6.53 20.66
N ALA A 48 6.14 -6.86 19.44
CA ALA A 48 5.71 -6.19 18.23
C ALA A 48 4.33 -6.63 17.74
N VAL A 49 3.74 -7.70 18.26
CA VAL A 49 2.39 -8.13 17.88
C VAL A 49 1.34 -7.61 18.86
N VAL A 50 0.17 -7.27 18.34
CA VAL A 50 -0.96 -6.76 19.14
C VAL A 50 -1.63 -7.94 19.88
N PRO A 51 -1.93 -7.82 21.19
CA PRO A 51 -2.67 -8.85 21.91
C PRO A 51 -4.03 -9.17 21.28
N LYS A 52 -4.49 -10.43 21.40
CA LYS A 52 -5.78 -10.93 20.85
C LYS A 52 -5.94 -10.79 19.32
N SER A 53 -4.86 -10.53 18.60
CA SER A 53 -4.87 -10.30 17.14
C SER A 53 -4.61 -11.57 16.32
N LYS A 54 -4.64 -11.48 14.99
CA LYS A 54 -4.29 -12.61 14.11
C LYS A 54 -2.78 -12.86 14.11
N ALA A 55 -1.97 -11.79 14.21
CA ALA A 55 -0.52 -11.89 14.25
C ALA A 55 -0.03 -12.63 15.49
N VAL A 56 -0.54 -12.27 16.67
CA VAL A 56 -0.09 -12.89 17.93
C VAL A 56 -0.42 -14.39 17.97
N ARG A 57 -1.57 -14.81 17.42
CA ARG A 57 -1.91 -16.24 17.28
C ARG A 57 -0.90 -17.04 16.47
N VAL A 58 -0.25 -16.42 15.48
CA VAL A 58 0.84 -17.06 14.71
C VAL A 58 2.10 -17.12 15.55
N VAL A 59 2.50 -15.99 16.14
CA VAL A 59 3.75 -15.90 16.89
C VAL A 59 3.74 -16.79 18.14
N GLU A 60 2.64 -16.80 18.90
CA GLU A 60 2.46 -17.62 20.11
C GLU A 60 2.20 -19.10 19.82
N SER A 61 2.00 -19.49 18.54
CA SER A 61 1.95 -20.92 18.18
C SER A 61 3.30 -21.62 18.26
N PHE A 62 4.37 -20.85 18.49
CA PHE A 62 5.73 -21.32 18.67
C PHE A 62 6.23 -21.00 20.08
N LEU A 63 6.99 -21.92 20.68
CA LEU A 63 7.70 -21.63 21.93
C LEU A 63 8.78 -20.59 21.68
N ALA A 64 8.81 -19.53 22.51
CA ALA A 64 9.72 -18.39 22.42
C ALA A 64 11.18 -18.79 22.71
N THR A 65 11.81 -19.43 21.71
CA THR A 65 13.15 -20.03 21.77
C THR A 65 13.91 -19.67 20.51
N ALA A 66 15.24 -19.62 20.59
CA ALA A 66 16.10 -19.27 19.45
C ALA A 66 15.82 -20.12 18.19
N ASP A 67 15.59 -21.43 18.36
CA ASP A 67 15.36 -22.39 17.26
C ASP A 67 14.03 -22.17 16.54
N ASN A 68 13.04 -21.62 17.24
CA ASN A 68 11.70 -21.40 16.68
C ASN A 68 11.51 -20.00 16.11
N TYR A 69 12.41 -19.05 16.39
CA TYR A 69 12.32 -17.69 15.87
C TYR A 69 12.16 -17.65 14.35
N GLN A 70 13.02 -18.36 13.63
CA GLN A 70 12.99 -18.36 12.16
C GLN A 70 11.69 -18.98 11.62
N LYS A 71 11.14 -20.00 12.30
CA LYS A 71 9.87 -20.62 11.94
C LYS A 71 8.70 -19.66 12.14
N ALA A 72 8.69 -18.93 13.27
CA ALA A 72 7.68 -17.92 13.55
C ALA A 72 7.69 -16.78 12.52
N ILE A 73 8.87 -16.27 12.15
CA ILE A 73 9.02 -15.25 11.10
C ILE A 73 8.54 -15.76 9.75
N SER A 74 8.93 -16.98 9.37
CA SER A 74 8.54 -17.57 8.09
C SER A 74 7.03 -17.73 7.99
N GLN A 75 6.37 -18.22 9.04
CA GLN A 75 4.91 -18.31 9.10
C GLN A 75 4.21 -16.95 9.07
N LEU A 76 4.79 -15.94 9.73
CA LEU A 76 4.25 -14.58 9.68
C LEU A 76 4.33 -13.99 8.27
N GLN A 77 5.45 -14.20 7.58
CA GLN A 77 5.66 -13.79 6.18
C GLN A 77 4.72 -14.52 5.22
N GLU A 78 4.61 -15.84 5.34
CA GLU A 78 3.74 -16.66 4.48
C GLU A 78 2.27 -16.23 4.61
N ARG A 79 1.83 -15.93 5.82
CA ARG A 79 0.42 -15.59 6.09
C ARG A 79 0.07 -14.15 5.73
N PHE A 80 0.97 -13.20 5.97
CA PHE A 80 0.66 -11.76 5.90
C PHE A 80 1.49 -10.99 4.87
N GLY A 81 2.65 -11.50 4.45
CA GLY A 81 3.55 -10.89 3.45
C GLY A 81 3.20 -11.19 2.01
N ARG A 82 1.93 -11.51 1.74
CA ARG A 82 1.43 -11.85 0.41
C ARG A 82 1.16 -10.58 -0.42
N ASN A 83 2.15 -10.18 -1.20
CA ASN A 83 2.06 -9.02 -2.09
C ASN A 83 0.90 -9.13 -3.09
N ASP A 84 0.56 -10.34 -3.54
CA ASP A 84 -0.60 -10.63 -4.39
C ASP A 84 -1.94 -10.29 -3.70
N LEU A 85 -2.09 -10.63 -2.41
CA LEU A 85 -3.27 -10.28 -1.63
C LEU A 85 -3.38 -8.77 -1.43
N LEU A 86 -2.26 -8.10 -1.15
CA LEU A 86 -2.21 -6.64 -1.05
C LEU A 86 -2.64 -5.96 -2.34
N VAL A 87 -2.14 -6.40 -3.48
CA VAL A 87 -2.58 -5.91 -4.80
C VAL A 87 -4.09 -6.08 -4.97
N GLN A 88 -4.64 -7.25 -4.62
CA GLN A 88 -6.08 -7.47 -4.71
C GLN A 88 -6.89 -6.53 -3.81
N ILE A 89 -6.42 -6.25 -2.60
CA ILE A 89 -7.08 -5.31 -1.67
C ILE A 89 -7.11 -3.91 -2.29
N TYR A 90 -5.95 -3.38 -2.71
CA TYR A 90 -5.88 -2.05 -3.32
C TYR A 90 -6.71 -1.94 -4.60
N VAL A 91 -6.73 -2.98 -5.45
CA VAL A 91 -7.57 -3.00 -6.66
C VAL A 91 -9.05 -3.01 -6.30
N ARG A 92 -9.49 -3.79 -5.30
CA ARG A 92 -10.90 -3.81 -4.87
C ARG A 92 -11.33 -2.48 -4.26
N ASP A 93 -10.47 -1.87 -3.46
CA ASP A 93 -10.72 -0.54 -2.88
C ASP A 93 -10.86 0.51 -3.98
N LEU A 94 -9.93 0.50 -4.94
CA LEU A 94 -9.97 1.37 -6.11
C LEU A 94 -11.27 1.20 -6.90
N LEU A 95 -11.66 -0.03 -7.21
CA LEU A 95 -12.91 -0.35 -7.91
C LEU A 95 -14.13 0.10 -7.11
N SER A 96 -14.14 -0.10 -5.80
CA SER A 96 -15.25 0.32 -4.94
C SER A 96 -15.41 1.84 -4.93
N MET A 97 -14.30 2.58 -4.85
CA MET A 97 -14.29 4.04 -4.89
C MET A 97 -14.81 4.57 -6.23
N VAL A 98 -14.32 3.99 -7.33
CA VAL A 98 -14.75 4.25 -8.71
C VAL A 98 -16.25 4.03 -8.89
N MET A 99 -16.76 2.86 -8.48
CA MET A 99 -18.18 2.51 -8.62
C MET A 99 -19.09 3.40 -7.77
N LYS A 100 -18.67 3.74 -6.55
CA LYS A 100 -19.43 4.66 -5.69
C LYS A 100 -19.61 6.02 -6.35
N ASN A 101 -18.54 6.57 -6.92
CA ASN A 101 -18.58 7.87 -7.58
C ASN A 101 -19.45 7.85 -8.86
N ALA A 102 -19.38 6.76 -9.64
CA ALA A 102 -20.25 6.57 -10.79
C ALA A 102 -21.74 6.46 -10.39
N ALA A 103 -22.04 5.75 -9.29
CA ALA A 103 -23.42 5.52 -8.83
C ALA A 103 -24.08 6.75 -8.19
N THR A 104 -23.31 7.67 -7.58
CA THR A 104 -23.84 8.90 -6.95
C THR A 104 -24.13 10.03 -7.94
N GLY A 105 -24.12 9.73 -9.25
CA GLY A 105 -24.43 10.69 -10.30
C GLY A 105 -23.33 11.72 -10.52
N ARG A 106 -22.08 11.43 -10.11
CA ARG A 106 -20.87 12.23 -10.37
C ARG A 106 -20.94 13.70 -9.90
N SER A 107 -21.96 14.10 -9.14
CA SER A 107 -22.32 15.51 -8.93
C SER A 107 -21.98 16.06 -7.55
N LYS A 108 -21.49 15.22 -6.62
CA LYS A 108 -21.24 15.59 -5.22
C LYS A 108 -19.82 15.30 -4.73
N THR A 109 -18.94 14.89 -5.61
CA THR A 109 -17.60 14.42 -5.23
C THR A 109 -16.64 15.59 -5.23
N ASP A 110 -16.02 15.85 -4.07
CA ASP A 110 -14.88 16.74 -3.96
C ASP A 110 -13.75 16.18 -4.84
N LEU A 111 -13.64 16.73 -6.06
CA LEU A 111 -12.73 16.29 -7.12
C LEU A 111 -11.27 16.25 -6.64
N PRO A 112 -10.74 17.30 -5.97
CA PRO A 112 -9.43 17.24 -5.31
C PRO A 112 -9.26 16.05 -4.36
N ALA A 113 -10.19 15.85 -3.43
CA ALA A 113 -10.07 14.75 -2.45
C ALA A 113 -10.14 13.37 -3.12
N PHE A 114 -10.98 13.23 -4.16
CA PHE A 114 -11.07 12.00 -4.95
C PHE A 114 -9.78 11.74 -5.74
N TYR A 115 -9.18 12.77 -6.32
CA TYR A 115 -7.89 12.66 -7.01
C TYR A 115 -6.78 12.23 -6.04
N ASP A 116 -6.69 12.86 -4.87
CA ASP A 116 -5.68 12.53 -3.86
C ASP A 116 -5.80 11.08 -3.40
N GLU A 117 -7.03 10.60 -3.17
CA GLU A 117 -7.28 9.21 -2.78
C GLU A 117 -6.92 8.24 -3.91
N LEU A 118 -7.33 8.54 -5.15
CA LEU A 118 -7.00 7.76 -6.34
C LEU A 118 -5.49 7.64 -6.54
N GLU A 119 -4.78 8.76 -6.51
CA GLU A 119 -3.33 8.82 -6.68
C GLU A 119 -2.60 8.07 -5.55
N ALA A 120 -3.11 8.13 -4.32
CA ALA A 120 -2.57 7.36 -3.20
C ALA A 120 -2.70 5.83 -3.43
N LYS A 121 -3.83 5.35 -3.96
CA LYS A 121 -4.00 3.92 -4.28
C LYS A 121 -3.09 3.48 -5.44
N ILE A 122 -2.95 4.30 -6.48
CA ILE A 122 -2.04 4.02 -7.60
C ILE A 122 -0.59 3.93 -7.12
N ARG A 123 -0.12 4.91 -6.34
CA ARG A 123 1.24 4.89 -5.74
C ARG A 123 1.48 3.65 -4.88
N ALA A 124 0.46 3.20 -4.12
CA ALA A 124 0.56 1.97 -3.34
C ALA A 124 0.74 0.73 -4.24
N LEU A 125 0.00 0.63 -5.35
CA LEU A 125 0.15 -0.44 -6.34
C LEU A 125 1.53 -0.41 -7.01
N GLU A 126 2.05 0.77 -7.36
CA GLU A 126 3.39 0.92 -7.92
C GLU A 126 4.48 0.43 -6.96
N SER A 127 4.36 0.75 -5.67
CA SER A 127 5.30 0.27 -4.63
C SER A 127 5.29 -1.26 -4.47
N LEU A 128 4.21 -1.93 -4.89
CA LEU A 128 4.06 -3.39 -4.93
C LEU A 128 4.58 -4.01 -6.25
N GLY A 129 5.26 -3.23 -7.10
CA GLY A 129 5.81 -3.68 -8.38
C GLY A 129 4.79 -3.75 -9.52
N ARG A 130 3.64 -3.06 -9.37
CA ARG A 130 2.61 -2.94 -10.41
C ARG A 130 2.79 -1.62 -11.14
N THR A 131 3.58 -1.65 -12.20
CA THR A 131 3.87 -0.47 -13.03
C THR A 131 2.69 -0.08 -13.91
N GLN A 132 2.67 1.18 -14.32
CA GLN A 132 1.68 1.73 -15.25
C GLN A 132 1.62 0.94 -16.58
N GLU A 133 2.73 0.36 -17.06
CA GLU A 133 2.74 -0.52 -18.24
C GLU A 133 1.85 -1.77 -18.08
N LYS A 134 1.63 -2.26 -16.85
CA LYS A 134 0.85 -3.49 -16.61
C LYS A 134 -0.65 -3.24 -16.42
N TYR A 135 -1.05 -2.00 -16.10
CA TYR A 135 -2.43 -1.68 -15.73
C TYR A 135 -2.97 -0.41 -16.37
N GLY A 136 -2.14 0.38 -17.07
CA GLY A 136 -2.51 1.66 -17.68
C GLY A 136 -3.71 1.54 -18.62
N ASP A 137 -3.73 0.48 -19.44
CA ASP A 137 -4.82 0.19 -20.37
C ASP A 137 -6.17 -0.04 -19.68
N PHE A 138 -6.17 -0.48 -18.42
CA PHE A 138 -7.38 -0.67 -17.62
C PHE A 138 -7.67 0.51 -16.70
N LEU A 139 -6.64 1.18 -16.19
CA LEU A 139 -6.77 2.28 -15.23
C LEU A 139 -7.33 3.55 -15.88
N SER A 140 -6.87 3.90 -17.09
CA SER A 140 -7.35 5.11 -17.77
C SER A 140 -8.87 5.08 -18.04
N PRO A 141 -9.44 4.02 -18.67
CA PRO A 141 -10.89 3.93 -18.85
C PRO A 141 -11.67 3.87 -17.53
N LEU A 142 -11.10 3.23 -16.51
CA LEU A 142 -11.73 3.11 -15.20
C LEU A 142 -11.85 4.47 -14.51
N VAL A 143 -10.79 5.28 -14.54
CA VAL A 143 -10.78 6.64 -13.98
C VAL A 143 -11.71 7.55 -14.78
N GLU A 144 -11.66 7.50 -16.11
CA GLU A 144 -12.54 8.28 -16.98
C GLU A 144 -14.03 8.00 -16.67
N SER A 145 -14.41 6.74 -16.47
CA SER A 145 -15.80 6.36 -16.18
C SER A 145 -16.40 6.98 -14.90
N CYS A 146 -15.53 7.46 -13.99
CA CYS A 146 -15.89 8.04 -12.70
C CYS A 146 -15.95 9.55 -12.70
N LEU A 147 -15.32 10.20 -13.67
CA LEU A 147 -15.28 11.65 -13.70
C LEU A 147 -16.62 12.21 -14.20
N PRO A 148 -17.06 13.38 -13.69
CA PRO A 148 -18.20 14.09 -14.25
C PRO A 148 -17.96 14.39 -15.73
N GLU A 149 -19.01 14.36 -16.54
CA GLU A 149 -18.95 14.65 -17.99
C GLU A 149 -18.25 15.99 -18.27
N GLU A 150 -18.52 17.00 -17.44
CA GLU A 150 -17.94 18.33 -17.52
C GLU A 150 -16.40 18.30 -17.39
N VAL A 151 -15.87 17.43 -16.52
CA VAL A 151 -14.43 17.25 -16.31
C VAL A 151 -13.81 16.49 -17.47
N LEU A 152 -14.48 15.46 -17.98
CA LEU A 152 -14.03 14.71 -19.16
C LEU A 152 -13.94 15.62 -20.39
N VAL A 153 -14.99 16.40 -20.65
CA VAL A 153 -15.02 17.37 -21.76
C VAL A 153 -13.91 18.41 -21.61
N ALA A 154 -13.68 18.94 -20.40
CA ALA A 154 -12.58 19.86 -20.15
C ALA A 154 -11.20 19.21 -20.39
N TRP A 155 -11.02 17.97 -19.94
CA TRP A 155 -9.78 17.21 -20.13
C TRP A 155 -9.50 16.91 -21.60
N GLU A 156 -10.49 16.43 -22.36
CA GLU A 156 -10.38 16.17 -23.80
C GLU A 156 -10.01 17.44 -24.58
N ARG A 157 -10.63 18.58 -24.23
CA ARG A 157 -10.29 19.89 -24.82
C ARG A 157 -8.83 20.28 -24.56
N SER A 158 -8.33 20.09 -23.34
CA SER A 158 -6.92 20.35 -23.00
C SER A 158 -5.94 19.38 -23.70
N ARG A 159 -6.33 18.12 -23.88
CA ARG A 159 -5.53 17.11 -24.58
C ARG A 159 -5.43 17.41 -26.08
N ASN A 160 -6.51 17.87 -26.70
CA ASN A 160 -6.53 18.26 -28.10
C ASN A 160 -5.76 19.58 -28.37
N HIS A 161 -5.71 20.48 -27.39
CA HIS A 161 -4.88 21.70 -27.46
C HIS A 161 -3.37 21.43 -27.35
N SER A 162 -2.96 20.40 -26.60
CA SER A 162 -1.55 20.00 -26.49
C SER A 162 -1.05 19.22 -27.72
N PHE A 163 -1.93 18.46 -28.39
CA PHE A 163 -1.60 17.80 -29.66
C PHE A 163 -1.53 18.75 -30.87
N THR A 164 -2.25 19.87 -30.84
CA THR A 164 -2.21 20.89 -31.91
C THR A 164 -1.01 21.83 -31.79
N GLY A 165 -0.39 21.94 -30.61
CA GLY A 165 0.85 22.69 -30.40
C GLY A 165 2.13 22.02 -30.93
N LEU A 166 2.07 20.73 -31.29
CA LEU A 166 3.21 19.99 -31.87
C LEU A 166 3.13 19.85 -33.40
N LYS A 167 2.10 20.41 -34.04
CA LYS A 167 1.98 20.51 -35.50
C LYS A 167 2.13 21.96 -35.96
N ASN A 168 3.29 22.57 -35.68
CA ASN A 168 3.85 23.58 -36.58
C ASN A 168 5.32 23.87 -36.22
N PRO A 169 6.25 23.34 -37.02
CA PRO A 169 7.39 24.12 -37.43
C PRO A 169 7.25 24.47 -38.92
N GLU A 170 7.53 25.74 -39.22
CA GLU A 170 7.92 26.30 -40.52
C GLU A 170 6.81 26.85 -41.43
N LEU A 171 6.67 28.18 -41.36
CA LEU A 171 6.82 29.05 -42.53
C LEU A 171 8.14 29.82 -42.39
#